data_AF-A0A3S4TWQ7-F1
#
_entry.id   AF-A0A3S4TWQ7-F1
#
_cell.length_a   1.000
_cell.length_b   1.000
_cell.length_c   1.000
_cell.angle_alpha   90.00
_cell.angle_beta   90.00
_cell.angle_gamma   90.00
#
_symmetry.space_group_name_H-M   'P 1'
#
loop_
_entity.id
_entity.type
_entity.pdbx_description
1 polymer ?
#
loop_
_entity_poly.entity_id
_entity_poly.type
_entity_poly.pdbx_seq_one_letter_code
_entity_poly.pdbx_strand_id
1 'polypeptide(L)' 'MQLHQAGRNEEALPLLFGILKMDLNAQNGEVKQQFLSILSAMGNADPLTSKFRRLLYSLLY' A
#
# COMPACT_ATOMS: atom_id res chain seq x y z
N MET A 1 -9.41 6.28 18.47
CA MET A 1 -9.20 5.00 17.75
C MET A 1 -8.49 5.14 16.39
N GLN A 2 -8.34 6.34 15.80
CA GLN A 2 -7.66 6.54 14.50
C GLN A 2 -6.13 6.51 14.55
N LEU A 3 -5.50 7.08 15.59
CA LEU A 3 -4.04 7.16 15.69
C LEU A 3 -3.35 5.79 15.73
N HIS A 4 -3.98 4.80 16.38
CA HIS A 4 -3.43 3.44 16.45
C HIS A 4 -3.51 2.70 15.11
N GLN A 5 -4.50 3.00 14.27
CA GLN A 5 -4.60 2.40 12.93
C GLN A 5 -3.65 3.09 11.95
N ALA A 6 -3.45 4.42 12.10
CA ALA A 6 -2.49 5.17 11.30
C ALA A 6 -1.07 4.60 11.45
N GLY A 7 -0.59 4.41 12.69
CA GLY A 7 0.76 3.85 12.93
C GLY A 7 0.94 2.44 12.36
N ARG A 8 -0.09 1.59 12.40
CA ARG A 8 -0.03 0.24 11.81
C ARG A 8 -0.01 0.26 10.27
N ASN A 9 -0.66 1.24 9.66
CA ASN A 9 -0.65 1.40 8.20
C ASN A 9 0.71 1.86 7.69
N GLU A 10 1.38 2.74 8.43
CA GLU A 10 2.73 3.22 8.10
C GLU A 10 3.78 2.10 8.08
N GLU A 11 3.63 1.08 8.92
CA GLU A 11 4.51 -0.10 8.93
C GLU A 11 4.06 -1.19 7.94
N ALA A 12 2.75 -1.37 7.73
CA ALA A 12 2.22 -2.37 6.82
C ALA A 12 2.49 -2.06 5.34
N LEU A 13 2.40 -0.78 4.94
CA LEU A 13 2.57 -0.37 3.55
C LEU A 13 3.96 -0.71 2.99
N PRO A 14 5.08 -0.41 3.68
CA PRO A 14 6.41 -0.84 3.25
C PRO A 14 6.56 -2.36 3.11
N LEU A 15 5.98 -3.15 4.04
CA LEU A 15 6.05 -4.60 4.01
C LEU A 15 5.32 -5.18 2.80
N LEU A 16 4.07 -4.75 2.58
CA LEU A 16 3.27 -5.16 1.43
C LEU A 16 3.92 -4.70 0.12
N PHE A 17 4.44 -3.48 0.07
CA PHE A 17 5.14 -2.97 -1.10
C PHE A 17 6.44 -3.74 -1.42
N GLY A 18 7.17 -4.20 -0.40
CA GLY A 18 8.33 -5.08 -0.57
C GLY A 18 7.98 -6.39 -1.27
N ILE A 19 6.84 -6.99 -0.90
CA ILE A 19 6.32 -8.19 -1.58
C ILE A 19 5.95 -7.86 -3.03
N LEU A 20 5.22 -6.76 -3.26
CA LEU A 20 4.80 -6.34 -4.61
C LEU A 20 5.96 -6.01 -5.55
N LYS A 21 7.08 -5.52 -5.00
CA LYS A 21 8.32 -5.30 -5.76
C LYS A 21 8.93 -6.61 -6.27
N MET A 22 8.74 -7.70 -5.54
CA MET A 22 9.26 -9.01 -5.91
C MET A 22 8.28 -9.76 -6.82
N ASP A 23 6.98 -9.72 -6.49
CA ASP A 23 5.93 -10.34 -7.27
C ASP A 23 4.62 -9.54 -7.16
N LEU A 24 4.20 -8.92 -8.27
CA LEU A 24 2.98 -8.13 -8.35
C LEU A 24 1.69 -8.96 -8.25
N ASN A 25 1.77 -10.26 -8.52
CA ASN A 25 0.70 -11.22 -8.44
C ASN A 25 0.81 -12.11 -7.20
N ALA A 26 1.62 -11.72 -6.20
CA ALA A 26 1.79 -12.44 -4.95
C ALA A 26 0.43 -12.77 -4.32
N GLN A 27 0.28 -14.02 -3.91
CA GLN A 27 -1.00 -14.58 -3.44
C GLN A 27 -2.16 -14.32 -4.42
N ASN A 28 -1.93 -14.58 -5.71
CA ASN A 28 -2.93 -14.38 -6.78
C ASN A 28 -3.46 -12.92 -6.85
N GLY A 29 -2.60 -11.95 -6.52
CA GLY A 29 -2.92 -10.53 -6.51
C GLY A 29 -3.59 -10.02 -5.22
N GLU A 30 -3.78 -10.87 -4.21
CA GLU A 30 -4.40 -10.46 -2.94
C GLU A 30 -3.58 -9.40 -2.21
N VAL A 31 -2.25 -9.51 -2.24
CA VAL A 31 -1.34 -8.52 -1.62
C VAL A 31 -1.56 -7.13 -2.23
N LYS A 32 -1.74 -7.06 -3.55
CA LYS A 32 -2.00 -5.80 -4.26
C LYS A 32 -3.36 -5.23 -3.86
N GLN A 33 -4.38 -6.06 -3.74
CA GLN A 33 -5.71 -5.65 -3.28
C GLN A 33 -5.68 -5.11 -1.85
N GLN A 34 -5.04 -5.81 -0.92
CA GLN A 34 -4.88 -5.34 0.46
C GLN A 34 -4.13 -4.01 0.53
N PHE A 35 -3.04 -3.88 -0.21
CA PHE A 35 -2.28 -2.63 -0.31
C PHE A 35 -3.16 -1.46 -0.78
N LEU A 36 -3.91 -1.63 -1.87
CA LEU A 36 -4.81 -0.61 -2.40
C LEU A 36 -5.98 -0.29 -1.45
N SER A 37 -6.47 -1.28 -0.71
CA SER A 37 -7.52 -1.10 0.30
C SER A 37 -7.04 -0.24 1.47
N ILE A 38 -5.82 -0.48 1.97
CA ILE A 38 -5.19 0.36 3.00
C ILE A 38 -5.03 1.80 2.50
N LEU A 39 -4.48 1.99 1.29
CA LEU A 39 -4.35 3.33 0.70
C LEU A 39 -5.70 4.06 0.57
N SER A 40 -6.76 3.32 0.26
CA SER A 40 -8.12 3.88 0.16
C SER A 40 -8.68 4.26 1.53
N ALA A 41 -8.41 3.47 2.57
CA ALA A 41 -8.83 3.73 3.95
C ALA A 41 -8.12 4.94 4.59
N MET A 42 -6.87 5.21 4.21
CA MET A 42 -6.14 6.42 4.64
C MET A 42 -6.67 7.70 3.97
N GLY A 43 -7.30 7.56 2.80
CA GLY A 43 -7.85 8.67 2.03
C GLY A 43 -6.82 9.36 1.14
N ASN A 44 -7.34 10.12 0.16
CA ASN A 44 -6.53 10.77 -0.88
C ASN A 44 -5.75 12.00 -0.39
N ALA A 45 -6.14 12.59 0.74
CA ALA A 45 -5.44 13.74 1.33
C ALA A 45 -4.15 13.32 2.06
N ASP A 46 -3.96 12.03 2.30
CA ASP A 46 -2.78 11.52 2.97
C ASP A 46 -1.56 11.51 2.03
N PRO A 47 -0.41 12.08 2.43
CA PRO A 47 0.78 12.15 1.59
C PRO A 47 1.40 10.77 1.31
N LEU A 48 1.24 9.78 2.21
CA LEU A 48 1.69 8.42 1.98
C LEU A 48 0.86 7.76 0.87
N THR A 49 -0.45 8.02 0.84
CA THR A 49 -1.33 7.53 -0.24
C THR A 49 -0.80 7.93 -1.62
N SER A 50 -0.49 9.20 -1.81
CA SER A 50 0.02 9.72 -3.08
C SER A 50 1.41 9.16 -3.42
N LYS A 51 2.31 9.05 -2.43
CA LYS A 51 3.65 8.49 -2.60
C LYS A 51 3.61 7.02 -3.06
N PHE A 52 2.87 6.18 -2.35
CA PHE A 52 2.79 4.75 -2.62
C PHE A 52 2.06 4.43 -3.92
N ARG A 53 1.05 5.20 -4.31
CA ARG A 53 0.42 5.08 -5.65
C ARG A 53 1.44 5.31 -6.76
N ARG A 54 2.23 6.38 -6.70
CA ARG A 54 3.28 6.66 -7.69
C ARG A 54 4.29 5.52 -7.78
N LEU A 55 4.74 5.02 -6.63
CA LEU A 55 5.67 3.89 -6.56
C LEU A 55 5.09 2.62 -7.17
N LEU A 56 3.81 2.32 -6.93
CA LEU A 56 3.14 1.18 -7.54
C LEU A 56 3.01 1.33 -9.06
N TYR A 57 2.67 2.53 -9.55
CA TYR A 57 2.65 2.80 -10.99
C TYR A 57 4.02 2.57 -11.63
N SER A 58 5.10 2.98 -10.98
CA SER A 58 6.47 2.73 -11.46
C SER A 58 6.87 1.25 -11.52
N LEU A 59 6.10 0.33 -10.92
CA LEU A 59 6.32 -1.12 -11.07
C LEU A 59 5.53 -1.73 -12.24
N LEU A 60 4.54 -1.00 -12.77
CA LEU A 60 3.68 -1.45 -13.86
C LEU A 60 4.19 -1.02 -15.24
N TYR A 61 5.15 -0.10 -15.27
CA TYR A 61 5.83 0.41 -16.46
C TYR A 61 7.30 0.00 -16.42
#